data_AF-A0A960DVN5-F1
#
_entry.id   AF-A0A960DVN5-F1
#
_cell.length_a   1.000
_cell.length_b   1.000
_cell.length_c   1.000
_cell.angle_alpha   90.00
_cell.angle_beta   90.00
_cell.angle_gamma   90.00
#
_symmetry.space_group_name_H-M   'P 1'
#
loop_
_entity.id
_entity.type
_entity.pdbx_description
1 polymer ?
#
loop_
_entity_poly.entity_id
_entity_poly.type
_entity_poly.pdbx_seq_one_letter_code
_entity_poly.pdbx_strand_id
1 'polypeptide(L)'
;ARAALDLAQERMPTEGATDEERLSRVAVELGRVGTDEAIDRLRRPPRTSPLGELARSVRRPEVGLATVLRPAAPWSVDLPARAADGDDARVGLGWGHRRLSLPHRALAALERLGGAAPAGVAVAELPGLDDRERLVLARRLLDEGALELVPPPPPPGP
;
A
#
# COMPACT_ATOMS: atom_id res chain seq x y z
N ALA A 1 -31.89 13.30 4.67
CA ALA A 1 -32.27 13.34 3.24
C ALA A 1 -33.54 14.15 2.92
N ARG A 2 -34.23 14.77 3.90
CA ARG A 2 -35.44 15.59 3.65
C ARG A 2 -35.22 17.12 3.72
N ALA A 3 -34.05 17.56 4.19
CA ALA A 3 -33.69 18.99 4.31
C ALA A 3 -32.96 19.55 3.07
N ALA A 4 -32.60 18.71 2.10
CA ALA A 4 -31.91 19.13 0.87
C ALA A 4 -32.84 19.41 -0.31
N LEU A 5 -34.13 19.07 -0.18
CA LEU A 5 -35.12 19.31 -1.24
C LEU A 5 -35.81 20.68 -1.14
N ASP A 6 -35.86 21.29 0.05
CA ASP A 6 -36.57 22.57 0.27
C ASP A 6 -35.79 23.80 -0.24
N LEU A 7 -34.46 23.72 -0.35
CA LEU A 7 -33.64 24.81 -0.87
C LEU A 7 -33.61 24.91 -2.40
N ALA A 8 -34.22 23.96 -3.11
CA ALA A 8 -34.25 23.93 -4.57
C ALA A 8 -35.50 24.56 -5.19
N GLN A 9 -36.52 24.94 -4.39
CA GLN A 9 -37.79 25.46 -4.89
C GLN A 9 -37.92 26.99 -4.92
N GLU A 10 -36.96 27.76 -4.38
CA GLU A 10 -37.07 29.23 -4.30
C GLU A 10 -36.42 30.03 -5.44
N ARG A 11 -36.00 29.40 -6.54
CA ARG A 11 -35.51 30.17 -7.71
C ARG A 11 -36.02 29.61 -9.04
N MET A 12 -37.30 29.89 -9.30
CA MET A 12 -37.81 29.91 -10.67
C MET A 12 -37.36 31.18 -11.41
N PRO A 13 -37.24 31.10 -12.74
CA PRO A 13 -36.17 31.73 -13.49
C PRO A 13 -36.67 32.88 -14.37
N THR A 14 -35.88 33.94 -14.50
CA THR A 14 -36.01 34.86 -15.63
C THR A 14 -35.20 34.32 -16.80
N GLU A 15 -35.94 33.81 -17.79
CA GLU A 15 -35.76 34.00 -19.23
C GLU A 15 -34.34 34.06 -19.83
N GLY A 16 -34.08 33.17 -20.80
CA GLY A 16 -33.15 33.50 -21.90
C GLY A 16 -31.92 32.61 -22.10
N ALA A 17 -31.91 31.34 -21.67
CA ALA A 17 -30.87 30.40 -22.07
C ALA A 17 -31.52 29.18 -22.71
N THR A 18 -31.18 28.92 -23.98
CA THR A 18 -31.69 27.75 -24.72
C THR A 18 -31.26 26.46 -24.03
N ASP A 19 -32.07 25.40 -24.14
CA ASP A 19 -31.78 24.09 -23.52
C ASP A 19 -30.41 23.53 -23.98
N GLU A 20 -29.92 23.96 -25.14
CA GLU A 20 -28.59 23.60 -25.67
C GLU A 20 -27.43 24.26 -24.91
N GLU A 21 -27.58 25.49 -24.44
CA GLU A 21 -26.59 26.17 -23.56
C GLU A 21 -26.59 25.57 -22.16
N ARG A 22 -27.76 25.13 -21.67
CA ARG A 22 -27.88 24.44 -20.39
C ARG A 22 -27.20 23.07 -20.45
N LEU A 23 -27.41 22.32 -21.52
CA LEU A 23 -26.74 21.03 -21.74
C LEU A 23 -25.23 21.18 -21.97
N SER A 24 -24.79 22.21 -22.69
CA SER A 24 -23.36 22.50 -22.89
C SER A 24 -22.66 22.92 -21.60
N ARG A 25 -23.30 23.71 -20.72
CA ARG A 25 -22.74 24.03 -19.39
C ARG A 25 -22.63 22.80 -18.50
N VAL A 26 -23.65 21.95 -18.49
CA VAL A 26 -23.64 20.69 -17.72
C VAL A 26 -22.55 19.73 -18.26
N ALA A 27 -22.34 19.68 -19.58
CA ALA A 27 -21.27 18.88 -20.19
C ALA A 27 -19.86 19.44 -19.88
N VAL A 28 -19.68 20.76 -19.80
CA VAL A 28 -18.40 21.38 -19.41
C VAL A 28 -18.12 21.24 -17.90
N GLU A 29 -19.13 21.29 -17.04
CA GLU A 29 -18.97 20.97 -15.62
C GLU A 29 -18.68 19.48 -15.38
N LEU A 30 -19.40 18.57 -16.06
CA LEU A 30 -19.12 17.13 -15.98
C LEU A 30 -17.78 16.75 -16.62
N GLY A 31 -17.28 17.54 -17.58
CA GLY A 31 -15.94 17.37 -18.16
C GLY A 31 -14.79 17.88 -17.27
N ARG A 32 -15.08 18.74 -16.27
CA ARG A 32 -14.09 19.23 -15.29
C ARG A 32 -14.16 18.50 -13.95
N VAL A 33 -15.28 17.86 -13.63
CA VAL A 33 -15.42 17.00 -12.45
C VAL A 33 -15.04 15.56 -12.82
N GLY A 34 -13.72 15.33 -12.90
CA GLY A 34 -13.15 14.08 -12.40
C GLY A 34 -13.05 12.88 -13.34
N THR A 35 -12.80 13.05 -14.64
CA THR A 35 -12.21 11.95 -15.44
C THR A 35 -10.85 11.53 -14.89
N ASP A 36 -10.07 12.46 -14.34
CA ASP A 36 -8.80 12.15 -13.65
C ASP A 36 -9.01 11.36 -12.35
N GLU A 37 -10.09 11.62 -11.58
CA GLU A 37 -10.37 10.86 -10.35
C GLU A 37 -10.86 9.43 -10.67
N ALA A 38 -11.64 9.27 -11.75
CA ALA A 38 -12.05 7.95 -12.24
C ALA A 38 -10.87 7.15 -12.80
N ILE A 39 -9.95 7.80 -13.52
CA ILE A 39 -8.71 7.19 -14.01
C ILE A 39 -7.76 6.86 -12.84
N ASP A 40 -7.69 7.70 -11.81
CA ASP A 40 -6.88 7.46 -10.62
C ASP A 40 -7.44 6.31 -9.76
N ARG A 41 -8.77 6.14 -9.73
CA ARG A 41 -9.43 4.95 -9.16
C ARG A 41 -9.19 3.68 -9.96
N LEU A 42 -9.10 3.76 -11.30
CA LEU A 42 -8.75 2.64 -12.18
C LEU A 42 -7.26 2.28 -12.12
N ARG A 43 -6.38 3.23 -11.78
CA ARG A 43 -4.95 3.00 -11.54
C ARG A 43 -4.66 2.38 -10.17
N ARG A 44 -5.59 2.43 -9.22
CA ARG A 44 -5.44 1.66 -7.97
C ARG A 44 -5.65 0.18 -8.28
N PRO A 45 -4.71 -0.70 -7.87
CA PRO A 45 -4.90 -2.13 -8.04
C PRO A 45 -6.17 -2.55 -7.29
N PRO A 46 -6.93 -3.54 -7.80
CA PRO A 46 -8.18 -3.95 -7.20
C PRO A 46 -7.94 -4.34 -5.75
N ARG A 47 -8.66 -3.68 -4.84
CA ARG A 47 -8.79 -4.13 -3.45
C ARG A 47 -9.24 -5.58 -3.51
N THR A 48 -8.37 -6.42 -2.99
CA THR A 48 -8.42 -7.86 -3.13
C THR A 48 -9.81 -8.40 -2.80
N SER A 49 -10.38 -9.21 -3.70
CA SER A 49 -11.69 -9.83 -3.47
C SER A 49 -11.74 -10.54 -2.11
N PRO A 50 -12.90 -10.55 -1.43
CA PRO A 50 -13.06 -11.22 -0.13
C PRO A 50 -12.69 -12.72 -0.18
N LEU A 51 -12.87 -13.36 -1.33
CA LEU A 51 -12.40 -14.74 -1.56
C LEU A 51 -10.86 -14.86 -1.65
N GLY A 52 -10.17 -13.81 -2.11
CA GLY A 52 -8.71 -13.72 -2.11
C GLY A 52 -8.12 -13.41 -0.72
N GLU A 53 -8.88 -12.80 0.19
CA GLU A 53 -8.52 -12.69 1.61
C GLU A 53 -8.69 -14.01 2.35
N LEU A 54 -9.75 -14.77 2.06
CA LEU A 54 -9.98 -16.13 2.57
C LEU A 54 -8.92 -17.12 2.08
N ALA A 55 -8.58 -17.10 0.78
CA ALA A 55 -7.51 -17.94 0.25
C ALA A 55 -6.14 -17.60 0.86
N ARG A 56 -5.87 -16.32 1.16
CA ARG A 56 -4.65 -15.89 1.85
C ARG A 56 -4.63 -16.28 3.33
N SER A 57 -5.78 -16.50 3.98
CA SER A 57 -5.84 -16.89 5.40
C SER A 57 -5.64 -18.40 5.62
N VAL A 58 -5.95 -19.24 4.63
CA VAL A 58 -5.85 -20.71 4.75
C VAL A 58 -4.41 -21.24 4.68
N ARG A 59 -3.42 -20.45 4.25
CA ARG A 59 -2.00 -20.83 4.26
C ARG A 59 -1.09 -19.70 4.71
N ARG A 60 -1.41 -19.04 5.81
CA ARG A 60 -0.42 -18.12 6.39
C ARG A 60 0.54 -18.93 7.26
N PRO A 61 1.82 -19.07 6.88
CA PRO A 61 2.80 -19.59 7.82
C PRO A 61 2.78 -18.71 9.07
N GLU A 62 2.80 -19.32 10.25
CA GLU A 62 2.98 -18.56 11.49
C GLU A 62 4.37 -17.90 11.43
N VAL A 63 4.38 -16.57 11.42
CA VAL A 63 5.62 -15.79 11.44
C VAL A 63 5.91 -15.49 12.90
N GLY A 64 6.99 -16.06 13.42
CA GLY A 64 7.52 -15.80 14.74
C GLY A 64 8.82 -15.02 14.68
N LEU A 65 9.32 -14.61 15.84
CA LEU A 65 10.60 -13.89 15.94
C LEU A 65 11.79 -14.71 15.45
N ALA A 66 11.74 -16.04 15.59
CA ALA A 66 12.76 -16.96 15.09
C ALA A 66 12.64 -17.26 13.58
N THR A 67 11.60 -16.77 12.90
CA THR A 67 11.41 -17.00 11.48
C THR A 67 12.50 -16.29 10.68
N VAL A 68 13.19 -17.03 9.80
CA VAL A 68 14.24 -16.49 8.93
C VAL A 68 13.65 -16.06 7.60
N LEU A 69 13.90 -14.82 7.21
CA LEU A 69 13.39 -14.17 6.01
C LEU A 69 14.53 -13.76 5.11
N ARG A 70 14.32 -13.84 3.80
CA ARG A 70 15.22 -13.25 2.80
C ARG A 70 14.45 -12.52 1.71
N PRO A 71 15.04 -11.51 1.06
CA PRO A 71 14.45 -10.88 -0.12
C PRO A 71 14.16 -11.92 -1.20
N ALA A 72 12.93 -11.95 -1.71
CA ALA A 72 12.53 -12.84 -2.81
C ALA A 72 13.05 -12.33 -4.17
N ALA A 73 13.36 -11.02 -4.25
CA ALA A 73 13.93 -10.37 -5.41
C ALA A 73 14.81 -9.19 -4.95
N PRO A 74 15.72 -8.69 -5.81
CA PRO A 74 16.40 -7.43 -5.58
C PRO A 74 15.38 -6.31 -5.38
N TRP A 75 15.59 -5.50 -4.35
CA TRP A 75 14.77 -4.34 -4.05
C TRP A 75 15.61 -3.06 -3.97
N SER A 76 14.96 -1.92 -4.07
CA SER A 76 15.55 -0.61 -3.83
C SER A 76 14.80 0.10 -2.71
N VAL A 77 15.53 0.92 -1.95
CA VAL A 77 14.94 1.80 -0.95
C VAL A 77 15.11 3.24 -1.41
N ASP A 78 13.99 3.92 -1.62
CA ASP A 78 13.93 5.33 -1.96
C ASP A 78 13.73 6.16 -0.70
N LEU A 79 14.70 7.02 -0.42
CA LEU A 79 14.59 8.00 0.65
C LEU A 79 13.87 9.25 0.12
N PRO A 80 13.00 9.89 0.94
CA PRO A 80 12.39 11.14 0.54
C PRO A 80 13.48 12.22 0.36
N ALA A 81 13.38 13.00 -0.73
CA ALA A 81 14.38 14.02 -1.10
C ALA A 81 14.55 15.13 -0.05
N ARG A 82 13.58 15.29 0.85
CA ARG A 82 13.73 16.00 2.11
C ARG A 82 13.34 15.05 3.22
N ALA A 83 14.26 14.85 4.17
CA ALA A 83 13.88 14.32 5.47
C ALA A 83 12.80 15.26 6.01
N ALA A 84 11.54 14.80 6.00
CA ALA A 84 10.53 15.45 6.79
C ALA A 84 10.97 15.19 8.22
N ASP A 85 11.52 16.20 8.90
CA ASP A 85 11.84 16.11 10.32
C ASP A 85 10.54 15.83 11.07
N GLY A 86 10.32 14.57 11.43
CA GLY A 86 9.12 14.10 12.11
C GLY A 86 8.88 12.60 11.90
N ASP A 87 8.15 12.00 12.84
CA ASP A 87 7.73 10.58 12.84
C ASP A 87 6.92 10.16 11.59
N ASP A 88 6.51 11.12 10.76
CA ASP A 88 5.78 10.91 9.50
C ASP A 88 6.66 10.72 8.27
N ALA A 89 7.99 10.77 8.40
CA ALA A 89 8.88 10.45 7.30
C ALA A 89 8.60 9.03 6.78
N ARG A 90 8.38 8.92 5.46
CA ARG A 90 8.11 7.65 4.78
C ARG A 90 9.27 7.29 3.87
N VAL A 91 9.63 6.01 3.85
CA VAL A 91 10.55 5.43 2.87
C VAL A 91 9.78 4.60 1.86
N GLY A 92 10.22 4.63 0.60
CA GLY A 92 9.68 3.80 -0.46
C GLY A 92 10.51 2.52 -0.58
N LEU A 93 9.90 1.35 -0.54
CA LEU A 93 10.54 0.09 -0.92
C LEU A 93 10.02 -0.32 -2.29
N GLY A 94 10.90 -0.49 -3.27
CA GLY A 94 10.56 -0.90 -4.64
C GLY A 94 11.13 -2.27 -4.98
N TRP A 95 10.35 -3.13 -5.62
CA TRP A 95 10.83 -4.41 -6.16
C TRP A 95 9.99 -4.82 -7.37
N GLY A 96 10.65 -5.14 -8.48
CA GLY A 96 9.95 -5.32 -9.77
C GLY A 96 9.11 -4.10 -10.13
N HIS A 97 7.80 -4.29 -10.31
CA HIS A 97 6.83 -3.21 -10.59
C HIS A 97 6.05 -2.74 -9.35
N ARG A 98 6.41 -3.25 -8.15
CA ARG A 98 5.71 -2.96 -6.90
C ARG A 98 6.46 -1.93 -6.09
N ARG A 99 5.70 -1.14 -5.32
CA ARG A 99 6.23 -0.15 -4.40
C ARG A 99 5.40 -0.11 -3.13
N LEU A 100 6.08 -0.06 -1.98
CA LEU A 100 5.47 0.03 -0.66
C LEU A 100 5.99 1.26 0.07
N SER A 101 5.08 2.02 0.67
CA SER A 101 5.45 3.11 1.57
C SER A 101 5.45 2.62 3.01
N LEU A 102 6.59 2.78 3.69
CA LEU A 102 6.83 2.34 5.05
C LEU A 102 7.29 3.51 5.93
N PRO A 103 7.10 3.43 7.26
CA PRO A 103 7.67 4.40 8.19
C PRO A 103 9.20 4.44 8.09
N HIS A 104 9.81 5.61 8.25
CA HIS A 104 11.27 5.77 8.17
C HIS A 104 12.03 4.91 9.18
N ARG A 105 11.47 4.66 10.36
CA ARG A 105 12.05 3.74 11.37
C ARG A 105 12.26 2.30 10.86
N ALA A 106 11.55 1.87 9.81
CA ALA A 106 11.76 0.57 9.19
C ALA A 106 13.02 0.51 8.31
N LEU A 107 13.66 1.64 8.00
CA LEU A 107 14.80 1.73 7.08
C LEU A 107 15.94 0.79 7.46
N ALA A 108 16.38 0.84 8.72
CA ALA A 108 17.48 -0.01 9.20
C ALA A 108 17.13 -1.52 9.08
N ALA A 109 15.87 -1.88 9.31
CA ALA A 109 15.39 -3.25 9.12
C ALA A 109 15.42 -3.68 7.64
N LEU A 110 15.03 -2.79 6.72
CA LEU A 110 15.06 -3.05 5.28
C LEU A 110 16.49 -3.18 4.76
N GLU A 111 17.41 -2.33 5.21
CA GLU A 111 18.84 -2.41 4.87
C GLU A 111 19.44 -3.73 5.37
N ARG A 112 19.14 -4.11 6.62
CA ARG A 112 19.58 -5.39 7.19
C ARG A 112 19.09 -6.58 6.38
N LEU A 113 17.82 -6.59 5.98
CA LEU A 113 17.24 -7.65 5.14
C LEU A 113 17.86 -7.68 3.74
N GLY A 114 18.09 -6.52 3.13
CA GLY A 114 18.68 -6.41 1.79
C GLY A 114 20.14 -6.87 1.74
N GLY A 115 20.92 -6.52 2.77
CA GLY A 115 22.34 -6.88 2.86
C GLY A 115 22.61 -8.33 3.31
N ALA A 116 21.59 -9.04 3.82
CA ALA A 116 21.75 -10.41 4.32
C ALA A 116 21.47 -11.49 3.28
N ALA A 117 21.08 -11.13 2.05
CA ALA A 117 20.94 -12.10 0.98
C ALA A 117 22.33 -12.71 0.65
N PRO A 118 22.45 -14.04 0.49
CA PRO A 118 21.38 -15.04 0.43
C PRO A 118 21.04 -15.74 1.77
N ALA A 119 21.79 -15.46 2.84
CA ALA A 119 21.67 -16.17 4.13
C ALA A 119 20.33 -15.94 4.85
N GLY A 120 19.73 -14.78 4.67
CA GLY A 120 18.50 -14.38 5.36
C GLY A 120 18.75 -13.87 6.78
N VAL A 121 17.70 -13.39 7.43
CA VAL A 121 17.72 -12.75 8.75
C VAL A 121 16.53 -13.21 9.57
N ALA A 122 16.74 -13.54 10.84
CA ALA A 122 15.65 -13.81 11.77
C ALA A 122 14.86 -12.52 12.06
N VAL A 123 13.54 -12.61 12.19
CA VAL A 123 12.69 -11.44 12.50
C VAL A 123 13.14 -10.71 13.77
N ALA A 124 13.64 -11.44 14.78
CA ALA A 124 14.21 -10.88 16.01
C ALA A 124 15.42 -9.95 15.80
N GLU A 125 16.17 -10.13 14.70
CA GLU A 125 17.40 -9.38 14.42
C GLU A 125 17.16 -8.07 13.66
N LEU A 126 15.91 -7.72 13.38
CA LEU A 126 15.58 -6.49 12.66
C LEU A 126 15.80 -5.27 13.58
N PRO A 127 16.75 -4.37 13.25
CA PRO A 127 17.04 -3.20 14.07
C PRO A 127 15.96 -2.13 13.98
N GLY A 128 15.89 -1.26 15.00
CA GLY A 128 15.08 -0.04 14.98
C GLY A 128 13.57 -0.23 15.17
N LEU A 129 13.12 -1.46 15.45
CA LEU A 129 11.72 -1.83 15.62
C LEU A 129 11.55 -2.68 16.88
N ASP A 130 10.40 -2.54 17.56
CA ASP A 130 10.03 -3.46 18.64
C ASP A 130 9.54 -4.83 18.09
N ASP A 131 9.40 -5.85 18.94
CA ASP A 131 9.01 -7.20 18.53
C ASP A 131 7.68 -7.25 17.77
N ARG A 132 6.71 -6.42 18.14
CA ARG A 132 5.43 -6.36 17.46
C ARG A 132 5.58 -5.72 16.08
N GLU A 133 6.32 -4.63 15.98
CA GLU A 133 6.60 -3.94 14.73
C GLU A 133 7.41 -4.80 13.77
N ARG A 134 8.38 -5.56 14.27
CA ARG A 134 9.15 -6.55 13.49
C ARG A 134 8.23 -7.57 12.86
N LEU A 135 7.32 -8.15 13.64
CA LEU A 135 6.34 -9.14 13.16
C LEU A 135 5.37 -8.53 12.13
N VAL A 136 4.88 -7.32 12.38
CA VAL A 136 3.98 -6.60 11.45
C VAL A 136 4.69 -6.30 10.13
N LEU A 137 5.93 -5.80 10.18
CA LEU A 137 6.72 -5.53 8.98
C LEU A 137 7.00 -6.82 8.21
N ALA A 138 7.50 -7.85 8.88
CA ALA A 138 7.78 -9.16 8.29
C ALA A 138 6.55 -9.75 7.59
N ARG A 139 5.41 -9.75 8.28
CA ARG A 139 4.15 -10.26 7.74
C ARG A 139 3.71 -9.47 6.52
N ARG A 140 3.79 -8.14 6.58
CA ARG A 140 3.40 -7.27 5.47
C ARG A 140 4.28 -7.52 4.24
N LEU A 141 5.60 -7.63 4.42
CA LEU A 141 6.53 -7.88 3.32
C LEU A 141 6.36 -9.29 2.72
N LEU A 142 6.01 -10.30 3.53
CA LEU A 142 5.63 -11.63 3.05
C LEU A 142 4.31 -11.61 2.27
N ASP A 143 3.28 -10.95 2.80
CA ASP A 143 1.97 -10.82 2.14
C ASP A 143 2.07 -10.10 0.78
N GLU A 144 3.00 -9.14 0.68
CA GLU A 144 3.27 -8.40 -0.56
C GLU A 144 4.25 -9.11 -1.51
N GLY A 145 4.83 -10.24 -1.09
CA GLY A 145 5.78 -11.04 -1.87
C GLY A 145 7.17 -10.41 -2.01
N ALA A 146 7.54 -9.46 -1.15
CA ALA A 146 8.88 -8.88 -1.10
C ALA A 146 9.88 -9.81 -0.39
N LEU A 147 9.40 -10.61 0.56
CA LEU A 147 10.18 -11.59 1.31
C LEU A 147 9.70 -13.01 1.02
N GLU A 148 10.60 -13.95 1.23
CA GLU A 148 10.30 -15.37 1.30
C GLU A 148 10.86 -15.99 2.57
N LEU A 149 10.22 -17.07 3.02
CA LEU A 149 10.66 -17.86 4.16
C LEU A 149 11.88 -18.68 3.77
N VAL A 150 12.92 -18.64 4.61
CA VAL A 150 14.03 -19.58 4.51
C VAL A 150 13.64 -20.84 5.30
N PRO A 151 13.45 -22.00 4.64
CA PRO A 151 13.15 -23.23 5.35
C PRO A 151 14.35 -23.61 6.24
N PRO A 152 14.10 -24.19 7.44
CA PRO A 152 15.19 -24.71 8.24
C PRO A 152 15.98 -25.75 7.44
N PRO A 153 17.31 -25.84 7.60
CA PRO A 153 18.08 -26.88 6.94
C PRO A 153 17.53 -28.25 7.33
N PRO A 154 17.51 -29.24 6.41
CA PRO A 154 17.10 -30.59 6.76
C PRO A 154 17.97 -31.10 7.92
N PRO A 155 17.39 -31.84 8.88
CA PRO A 155 18.18 -32.44 9.94
C PRO A 155 19.30 -33.30 9.33
N PRO A 156 20.49 -33.38 9.95
CA PRO A 156 21.52 -34.31 9.50
C PRO A 156 20.92 -35.71 9.48
N GLY A 157 21.08 -36.40 8.34
CA GLY A 157 20.63 -37.78 8.20
C GLY A 157 21.28 -38.69 9.24
N PRO A 158 20.61 -39.79 9.63
CA PRO A 158 21.15 -40.76 10.58
C PRO A 158 22.47 -41.39 10.12
#